data_AF-A0A2X0Q7B7-F1
#
_entry.id   AF-A0A2X0Q7B7-F1
#
_cell.length_a   1.000
_cell.length_b   1.000
_cell.length_c   1.000
_cell.angle_alpha   90.00
_cell.angle_beta   90.00
_cell.angle_gamma   90.00
#
_symmetry.space_group_name_H-M   'P 1'
#
loop_
_entity.id
_entity.type
_entity.pdbx_description
1 polymer ?
#
loop_
_entity_poly.entity_id
_entity_poly.type
_entity_poly.pdbx_seq_one_letter_code
_entity_poly.pdbx_strand_id
1 'polypeptide(L)'
;ITSANNLIAALLDNHISQGNVLGIDPRRIIWKRCLDMNDRQLRFIINGLGGKVNGMPREDGFDISVASEIMAILCLAKDIDDLKEKVASIIVAYTFEGNPVTAGDIKAQGAVAALMKDALKPNLVQTLGHTPAFVHGGPFANIAHGCNSIMATKMALKLGEYVVTEAGFGADLGAEKFLDIKCRLSGLSPDAVVIVATARALKLHGGVAKADLNNENIDALEKGIENLLKHVENITEVYGLPAVVAI
;
A
#
# COMPACT_ATOMS: atom_id res chain seq x y z
N ILE A 1 4.15 -0.62 12.18
CA ILE A 1 4.48 -1.15 10.83
C ILE A 1 5.98 -1.44 10.71
N THR A 2 6.85 -0.44 10.76
CA THR A 2 8.32 -0.61 10.64
C THR A 2 8.87 -1.67 11.61
N SER A 3 8.48 -1.60 12.89
CA SER A 3 8.88 -2.60 13.89
C SER A 3 8.38 -4.01 13.56
N ALA A 4 7.16 -4.15 13.04
CA ALA A 4 6.59 -5.44 12.67
C ALA A 4 7.30 -6.04 11.44
N ASN A 5 7.58 -5.23 10.41
CA ASN A 5 8.35 -5.66 9.25
C ASN A 5 9.76 -6.13 9.64
N ASN A 6 10.44 -5.33 10.45
CA ASN A 6 11.81 -5.61 10.85
C ASN A 6 11.89 -6.75 11.88
N LEU A 7 10.82 -7.03 12.63
CA LEU A 7 10.70 -8.25 13.43
C LEU A 7 10.71 -9.49 12.54
N ILE A 8 9.94 -9.52 11.45
CA ILE A 8 9.96 -10.65 10.49
C ILE A 8 11.38 -10.85 9.94
N ALA A 9 12.04 -9.77 9.49
CA ALA A 9 13.41 -9.83 8.99
C ALA A 9 14.40 -10.38 10.04
N ALA A 10 14.29 -9.93 11.30
CA ALA A 10 15.12 -10.39 12.40
C ALA A 10 14.88 -11.85 12.75
N LEU A 11 13.62 -12.31 12.79
CA LEU A 11 13.28 -13.71 13.04
C LEU A 11 13.79 -14.62 11.92
N LEU A 12 13.74 -14.16 10.67
CA LEU A 12 14.25 -14.90 9.53
C LEU A 12 15.77 -15.11 9.62
N ASP A 13 16.54 -14.04 9.82
CA ASP A 13 18.00 -14.14 9.96
C ASP A 13 18.40 -14.92 11.22
N ASN A 14 17.64 -14.79 12.31
CA ASN A 14 17.83 -15.59 13.52
C ASN A 14 17.56 -17.08 13.27
N HIS A 15 16.48 -17.43 12.57
CA HIS A 15 16.17 -18.83 12.23
C HIS A 15 17.31 -19.49 11.44
N ILE A 16 17.88 -18.77 10.47
CA ILE A 16 19.05 -19.24 9.71
C ILE A 16 20.24 -19.46 10.65
N SER A 17 20.49 -18.50 11.54
CA SER A 17 21.64 -18.54 12.46
C SER A 17 21.53 -19.64 13.52
N GLN A 18 20.31 -20.00 13.94
CA GLN A 18 20.03 -21.02 14.96
C GLN A 18 19.92 -22.45 14.41
N GLY A 19 20.27 -22.67 13.13
CA GLY A 19 20.36 -24.00 12.53
C GLY A 19 19.61 -24.18 11.22
N ASN A 20 18.86 -23.17 10.77
CA ASN A 20 18.19 -23.14 9.47
C ASN A 20 17.40 -24.43 9.16
N VAL A 21 16.61 -24.93 10.11
CA VAL A 21 15.90 -26.21 9.97
C VAL A 21 14.87 -26.24 8.83
N LEU A 22 14.49 -25.06 8.30
CA LEU A 22 13.61 -24.91 7.14
C LEU A 22 14.36 -24.98 5.80
N GLY A 23 15.70 -25.02 5.82
CA GLY A 23 16.50 -25.07 4.61
C GLY A 23 16.40 -23.81 3.74
N ILE A 24 16.22 -22.64 4.36
CA ILE A 24 16.15 -21.34 3.66
C ILE A 24 17.45 -21.09 2.92
N ASP A 25 17.37 -20.73 1.64
CA ASP A 25 18.53 -20.24 0.88
C ASP A 25 18.70 -18.73 1.14
N PRO A 26 19.80 -18.27 1.78
CA PRO A 26 20.00 -16.85 2.08
C PRO A 26 20.03 -15.94 0.85
N ARG A 27 20.25 -16.51 -0.35
CA ARG A 27 20.25 -15.79 -1.64
C ARG A 27 18.84 -15.62 -2.21
N ARG A 28 17.85 -16.32 -1.65
CA ARG A 28 16.45 -16.33 -2.11
C ARG A 28 15.50 -15.78 -1.04
N ILE A 29 16.00 -14.90 -0.18
CA ILE A 29 15.16 -14.13 0.73
C ILE A 29 14.59 -12.96 -0.08
N ILE A 30 13.26 -12.88 -0.14
CA ILE A 30 12.56 -11.79 -0.83
C ILE A 30 12.09 -10.71 0.14
N TRP A 31 11.99 -11.04 1.43
CA TRP A 31 11.62 -10.10 2.47
C TRP A 31 12.75 -9.10 2.76
N LYS A 32 12.47 -7.82 2.55
CA LYS A 32 13.39 -6.72 2.86
C LYS A 32 13.11 -6.10 4.22
N ARG A 33 14.11 -5.40 4.75
CA ARG A 33 13.93 -4.50 5.89
C ARG A 33 13.22 -3.22 5.45
N CYS A 34 12.76 -2.41 6.39
CA CYS A 34 12.20 -1.10 6.05
C CYS A 34 12.53 -0.02 7.07
N LEU A 35 12.50 1.23 6.60
CA LEU A 35 12.69 2.43 7.40
C LEU A 35 11.85 3.55 6.80
N ASP A 36 11.20 4.36 7.63
CA ASP A 36 10.45 5.53 7.15
C ASP A 36 11.37 6.75 6.98
N MET A 37 12.33 6.61 6.06
CA MET A 37 13.24 7.68 5.69
C MET A 37 13.63 7.60 4.23
N ASN A 38 13.90 8.75 3.61
CA ASN A 38 14.37 8.83 2.24
C ASN A 38 15.88 8.56 2.16
N ASP A 39 16.29 7.36 2.55
CA ASP A 39 17.69 6.95 2.61
C ASP A 39 18.07 6.05 1.43
N ARG A 40 18.74 6.64 0.43
CA ARG A 40 19.19 5.88 -0.75
C ARG A 40 20.34 4.91 -0.44
N GLN A 41 21.07 5.11 0.65
CA GLN A 41 22.25 4.33 1.01
C GLN A 41 21.90 2.90 1.42
N LEU A 42 20.66 2.69 1.89
CA LEU A 42 20.16 1.41 2.35
C LEU A 42 19.47 0.57 1.27
N ARG A 43 19.43 1.04 0.01
CA ARG A 43 18.77 0.32 -1.10
C ARG A 43 19.39 -1.06 -1.36
N PHE A 44 20.72 -1.16 -1.25
CA PHE A 44 21.49 -2.38 -1.46
C PHE A 44 22.57 -2.45 -0.40
N ILE A 45 22.55 -3.50 0.42
CA ILE A 45 23.51 -3.71 1.48
C ILE A 45 23.96 -5.17 1.53
N ILE A 46 25.05 -5.42 2.25
CA ILE A 46 25.40 -6.75 2.75
C ILE A 46 25.28 -6.68 4.27
N ASN A 47 24.54 -7.61 4.87
CA ASN A 47 24.37 -7.70 6.33
C ASN A 47 24.99 -9.01 6.86
N GLY A 48 24.87 -9.28 8.17
CA GLY A 48 25.37 -10.53 8.78
C GLY A 48 26.89 -10.69 8.75
N LEU A 49 27.63 -9.58 8.60
CA LEU A 49 29.09 -9.56 8.61
C LEU A 49 29.66 -9.63 10.04
N GLY A 50 30.98 -9.76 10.15
CA GLY A 50 31.67 -9.76 11.45
C GLY A 50 31.84 -11.15 12.09
N GLY A 51 31.79 -12.22 11.31
CA GLY A 51 32.04 -13.59 11.77
C GLY A 51 30.82 -14.31 12.33
N LYS A 52 30.98 -15.60 12.67
CA LYS A 52 29.90 -16.55 12.97
C LYS A 52 28.90 -16.08 14.04
N VAL A 53 29.36 -15.33 15.04
CA VAL A 53 28.51 -14.86 16.15
C VAL A 53 27.52 -13.76 15.73
N ASN A 54 27.75 -13.13 14.58
CA ASN A 54 26.98 -11.99 14.08
C ASN A 54 26.01 -12.35 12.94
N GLY A 55 25.91 -13.63 12.57
CA GLY A 55 24.95 -14.16 11.60
C GLY A 55 25.59 -14.78 10.36
N MET A 56 24.79 -14.88 9.29
CA MET A 56 25.20 -15.38 7.98
C MET A 56 25.23 -14.21 6.98
N PRO A 57 26.36 -13.94 6.31
CA PRO A 57 26.43 -12.90 5.30
C PRO A 57 25.45 -13.13 4.14
N ARG A 58 24.69 -12.09 3.78
CA ARG A 58 23.83 -12.09 2.59
C ARG A 58 23.60 -10.68 2.05
N GLU A 59 23.19 -10.60 0.79
CA GLU A 59 22.64 -9.38 0.22
C GLU A 59 21.26 -9.08 0.81
N ASP A 60 20.97 -7.80 1.00
CA ASP A 60 19.72 -7.31 1.55
C ASP A 60 19.43 -5.89 1.08
N GLY A 61 18.29 -5.34 1.49
CA GLY A 61 17.97 -3.94 1.26
C GLY A 61 16.87 -3.44 2.16
N PHE A 62 16.66 -2.13 2.11
CA PHE A 62 15.56 -1.45 2.77
C PHE A 62 14.61 -0.84 1.75
N ASP A 63 13.33 -0.99 2.00
CA ASP A 63 12.28 -0.19 1.38
C ASP A 63 11.78 0.89 2.35
N ILE A 64 11.11 1.91 1.83
CA ILE A 64 10.40 2.87 2.68
C ILE A 64 9.22 2.16 3.38
N SER A 65 8.93 2.47 4.65
CA SER A 65 7.97 1.69 5.46
C SER A 65 6.58 1.51 4.82
N VAL A 66 6.10 2.50 4.06
CA VAL A 66 4.81 2.46 3.35
C VAL A 66 4.77 1.47 2.16
N ALA A 67 5.94 1.01 1.70
CA ALA A 67 6.09 0.01 0.65
C ALA A 67 6.03 -1.42 1.19
N SER A 68 6.13 -1.61 2.52
CA SER A 68 6.07 -2.93 3.16
C SER A 68 4.72 -3.61 2.92
N GLU A 69 4.73 -4.92 2.71
CA GLU A 69 3.52 -5.73 2.65
C GLU A 69 2.70 -5.66 3.97
N ILE A 70 3.35 -5.38 5.11
CA ILE A 70 2.65 -5.12 6.38
C ILE A 70 1.74 -3.89 6.27
N MET A 71 2.11 -2.86 5.51
CA MET A 71 1.25 -1.71 5.26
C MET A 71 0.02 -2.11 4.42
N ALA A 72 0.22 -2.90 3.36
CA ALA A 72 -0.88 -3.40 2.54
C ALA A 72 -1.84 -4.27 3.38
N ILE A 73 -1.31 -5.17 4.23
CA ILE A 73 -2.08 -6.02 5.13
C ILE A 73 -2.85 -5.18 6.16
N LEU A 74 -2.22 -4.18 6.78
CA LEU A 74 -2.92 -3.26 7.69
C LEU A 74 -4.14 -2.62 6.99
N CYS A 75 -3.98 -2.25 5.73
CA CYS A 75 -5.04 -1.59 4.98
C CYS A 75 -6.14 -2.55 4.49
N LEU A 76 -5.83 -3.84 4.34
CA LEU A 76 -6.77 -4.86 3.85
C LEU A 76 -7.34 -5.79 4.93
N ALA A 77 -6.84 -5.72 6.15
CA ALA A 77 -7.36 -6.51 7.27
C ALA A 77 -8.74 -6.00 7.73
N LYS A 78 -9.61 -6.94 8.10
CA LYS A 78 -10.95 -6.66 8.66
C LYS A 78 -10.93 -6.53 10.18
N ASP A 79 -10.03 -7.27 10.81
CA ASP A 79 -9.83 -7.35 12.26
C ASP A 79 -8.44 -7.94 12.56
N ILE A 80 -8.14 -8.18 13.84
CA ILE A 80 -6.82 -8.65 14.29
C ILE A 80 -6.55 -10.12 13.90
N ASP A 81 -7.60 -10.93 13.77
CA ASP A 81 -7.45 -12.34 13.40
C ASP A 81 -7.18 -12.45 11.89
N ASP A 82 -7.91 -11.71 11.06
CA ASP A 82 -7.64 -11.59 9.62
C ASP A 82 -6.24 -10.99 9.36
N LEU A 83 -5.80 -9.99 10.16
CA LEU A 83 -4.43 -9.48 10.09
C LEU A 83 -3.39 -10.58 10.37
N LYS A 84 -3.60 -11.35 11.43
CA LYS A 84 -2.69 -12.43 11.85
C LYS A 84 -2.62 -13.54 10.80
N GLU A 85 -3.75 -13.91 10.19
CA GLU A 85 -3.81 -14.89 9.10
C GLU A 85 -3.07 -14.41 7.85
N LYS A 86 -3.31 -13.16 7.42
CA LYS A 86 -2.60 -12.57 6.28
C LYS A 86 -1.10 -12.51 6.52
N VAL A 87 -0.68 -12.09 7.72
CA VAL A 87 0.74 -12.08 8.08
C VAL A 87 1.32 -13.48 8.03
N ALA A 88 0.63 -14.51 8.52
CA ALA A 88 1.11 -15.88 8.46
C ALA A 88 1.35 -16.37 7.02
N SER A 89 0.55 -15.90 6.06
CA SER A 89 0.63 -16.29 4.64
C SER A 89 1.71 -15.57 3.82
N ILE A 90 2.35 -14.53 4.37
CA ILE A 90 3.42 -13.79 3.68
C ILE A 90 4.55 -14.75 3.33
N ILE A 91 4.94 -14.81 2.05
CA ILE A 91 6.15 -15.51 1.62
C ILE A 91 7.35 -14.60 1.90
N VAL A 92 8.31 -15.10 2.68
CA VAL A 92 9.49 -14.32 3.10
C VAL A 92 10.78 -14.77 2.42
N ALA A 93 10.85 -16.04 2.02
CA ALA A 93 12.01 -16.62 1.35
C ALA A 93 11.64 -17.90 0.60
N TYR A 94 12.63 -18.49 -0.06
CA TYR A 94 12.54 -19.82 -0.64
C TYR A 94 13.64 -20.73 -0.09
N THR A 95 13.37 -22.03 -0.03
CA THR A 95 14.37 -23.04 0.34
C THR A 95 15.38 -23.28 -0.80
N PHE A 96 16.44 -24.03 -0.52
CA PHE A 96 17.37 -24.52 -1.55
C PHE A 96 16.68 -25.33 -2.66
N GLU A 97 15.59 -26.02 -2.33
CA GLU A 97 14.76 -26.79 -3.27
C GLU A 97 13.75 -25.92 -4.03
N GLY A 98 13.60 -24.64 -3.64
CA GLY A 98 12.67 -23.70 -4.27
C GLY A 98 11.26 -23.68 -3.66
N ASN A 99 11.05 -24.37 -2.52
CA ASN A 99 9.76 -24.32 -1.82
C ASN A 99 9.60 -22.97 -1.10
N PRO A 100 8.39 -22.37 -1.08
CA PRO A 100 8.15 -21.12 -0.37
C PRO A 100 8.26 -21.32 1.14
N VAL A 101 8.82 -20.32 1.83
CA VAL A 101 8.84 -20.22 3.29
C VAL A 101 8.05 -18.99 3.69
N THR A 102 7.10 -19.18 4.61
CA THR A 102 6.19 -18.14 5.05
C THR A 102 6.59 -17.53 6.39
N ALA A 103 6.04 -16.35 6.71
CA ALA A 103 6.18 -15.76 8.03
C ALA A 103 5.52 -16.64 9.12
N GLY A 104 4.52 -17.46 8.75
CA GLY A 104 3.93 -18.48 9.60
C GLY A 104 4.91 -19.60 9.99
N ASP A 105 5.75 -20.04 9.04
CA ASP A 105 6.75 -21.10 9.28
C ASP A 105 7.83 -20.69 10.29
N ILE A 106 8.18 -19.40 10.30
CA ILE A 106 9.07 -18.78 11.31
C ILE A 106 8.30 -18.23 12.54
N LYS A 107 7.01 -18.54 12.67
CA LYS A 107 6.14 -18.20 13.81
C LYS A 107 6.07 -16.70 14.13
N ALA A 108 6.16 -15.84 13.13
CA ALA A 108 6.22 -14.39 13.33
C ALA A 108 4.84 -13.73 13.57
N GLN A 109 3.76 -14.34 13.07
CA GLN A 109 2.43 -13.74 12.96
C GLN A 109 1.84 -13.27 14.29
N GLY A 110 2.03 -14.01 15.38
CA GLY A 110 1.49 -13.64 16.69
C GLY A 110 2.17 -12.40 17.27
N ALA A 111 3.50 -12.34 17.16
CA ALA A 111 4.28 -11.20 17.64
C ALA A 111 4.07 -9.96 16.77
N VAL A 112 3.92 -10.13 15.45
CA VAL A 112 3.51 -9.05 14.54
C VAL A 112 2.13 -8.52 14.91
N ALA A 113 1.13 -9.39 15.13
CA ALA A 113 -0.20 -8.97 15.55
C ALA A 113 -0.17 -8.21 16.89
N ALA A 114 0.68 -8.62 17.84
CA ALA A 114 0.87 -7.90 19.10
C ALA A 114 1.42 -6.49 18.89
N LEU A 115 2.44 -6.31 18.03
CA LEU A 115 3.00 -5.00 17.68
C LEU A 115 1.99 -4.12 16.92
N MET A 116 1.07 -4.73 16.18
CA MET A 116 0.10 -4.03 15.33
C MET A 116 -1.25 -3.78 16.03
N LYS A 117 -1.46 -4.31 17.25
CA LYS A 117 -2.74 -4.28 17.97
C LYS A 117 -3.38 -2.90 18.05
N ASP A 118 -2.62 -1.89 18.48
CA ASP A 118 -3.13 -0.52 18.58
C ASP A 118 -3.08 0.21 17.25
N ALA A 119 -2.07 -0.08 16.43
CA ALA A 119 -1.92 0.48 15.09
C ALA A 119 -3.04 0.07 14.12
N LEU A 120 -3.84 -0.94 14.45
CA LEU A 120 -5.00 -1.39 13.68
C LEU A 120 -6.24 -0.51 13.90
N LYS A 121 -6.24 0.33 14.94
CA LYS A 121 -7.38 1.20 15.29
C LYS A 121 -7.36 2.48 14.44
N PRO A 122 -8.44 2.80 13.69
CA PRO A 122 -8.53 4.05 12.93
C PRO A 122 -8.33 5.30 13.79
N ASN A 123 -7.53 6.26 13.31
CA ASN A 123 -7.26 7.52 14.03
C ASN A 123 -8.31 8.57 13.65
N LEU A 124 -9.07 9.04 14.63
CA LEU A 124 -10.02 10.13 14.45
C LEU A 124 -9.34 11.50 14.59
N VAL A 125 -9.54 12.35 13.62
CA VAL A 125 -9.16 13.77 13.60
C VAL A 125 -10.33 14.60 13.06
N GLN A 126 -10.11 15.89 12.80
CA GLN A 126 -11.12 16.78 12.23
C GLN A 126 -10.54 17.71 11.17
N THR A 127 -11.37 18.15 10.22
CA THR A 127 -11.05 19.20 9.26
C THR A 127 -11.11 20.59 9.92
N LEU A 128 -10.70 21.65 9.20
CA LEU A 128 -10.86 23.04 9.66
C LEU A 128 -12.34 23.43 9.86
N GLY A 129 -13.26 22.77 9.14
CA GLY A 129 -14.70 22.93 9.30
C GLY A 129 -15.32 22.01 10.36
N HIS A 130 -14.50 21.41 11.23
CA HIS A 130 -14.92 20.48 12.28
C HIS A 130 -15.62 19.21 11.77
N THR A 131 -15.44 18.84 10.50
CA THR A 131 -15.90 17.55 9.97
C THR A 131 -15.02 16.43 10.52
N PRO A 132 -15.60 15.37 11.10
CA PRO A 132 -14.83 14.19 11.53
C PRO A 132 -14.10 13.54 10.34
N ALA A 133 -12.84 13.15 10.52
CA ALA A 133 -12.05 12.50 9.49
C ALA A 133 -11.21 11.36 10.08
N PHE A 134 -11.18 10.20 9.40
CA PHE A 134 -10.26 9.12 9.75
C PHE A 134 -9.00 9.17 8.88
N VAL A 135 -7.83 9.14 9.52
CA VAL A 135 -6.53 9.03 8.84
C VAL A 135 -5.87 7.71 9.26
N HIS A 136 -5.91 6.71 8.38
CA HIS A 136 -5.47 5.36 8.73
C HIS A 136 -5.01 4.54 7.53
N GLY A 137 -3.76 4.08 7.58
CA GLY A 137 -3.12 3.37 6.48
C GLY A 137 -2.58 4.32 5.40
N GLY A 138 -1.71 3.80 4.55
CA GLY A 138 -1.11 4.55 3.45
C GLY A 138 -0.17 3.68 2.63
N PRO A 139 -0.67 2.64 1.94
CA PRO A 139 0.16 1.82 1.05
C PRO A 139 0.43 2.57 -0.24
N PHE A 140 1.51 2.21 -0.92
CA PHE A 140 1.73 2.67 -2.28
C PHE A 140 0.60 2.26 -3.25
N ALA A 141 0.40 3.07 -4.28
CA ALA A 141 -0.62 2.83 -5.31
C ALA A 141 -0.06 2.15 -6.58
N ASN A 142 1.25 1.90 -6.64
CA ASN A 142 1.89 1.15 -7.73
C ASN A 142 2.06 -0.34 -7.37
N ILE A 143 2.85 -0.65 -6.34
CA ILE A 143 3.11 -2.03 -5.87
C ILE A 143 2.02 -2.56 -4.93
N ALA A 144 1.10 -1.70 -4.50
CA ALA A 144 -0.06 -2.04 -3.68
C ALA A 144 -1.29 -1.25 -4.17
N HIS A 145 -2.37 -1.24 -3.39
CA HIS A 145 -3.69 -0.76 -3.80
C HIS A 145 -3.97 0.72 -3.52
N GLY A 146 -3.06 1.45 -2.87
CA GLY A 146 -3.16 2.92 -2.79
C GLY A 146 -4.33 3.50 -2.02
N CYS A 147 -4.96 2.75 -1.11
CA CYS A 147 -6.13 3.22 -0.35
C CYS A 147 -5.86 3.26 1.15
N ASN A 148 -6.63 4.08 1.88
CA ASN A 148 -6.73 3.96 3.34
C ASN A 148 -7.34 2.60 3.74
N SER A 149 -7.24 2.25 5.03
CA SER A 149 -7.68 0.93 5.50
C SER A 149 -9.17 0.64 5.32
N ILE A 150 -9.51 -0.63 5.09
CA ILE A 150 -10.88 -1.16 5.10
C ILE A 150 -11.57 -0.84 6.43
N MET A 151 -10.88 -1.02 7.56
CA MET A 151 -11.45 -0.76 8.89
C MET A 151 -11.92 0.68 9.05
N ALA A 152 -11.11 1.66 8.63
CA ALA A 152 -11.49 3.07 8.69
C ALA A 152 -12.70 3.37 7.79
N THR A 153 -12.71 2.90 6.53
CA THR A 153 -13.83 3.12 5.62
C THR A 153 -15.11 2.46 6.14
N LYS A 154 -15.05 1.23 6.64
CA LYS A 154 -16.22 0.54 7.22
C LYS A 154 -16.73 1.20 8.49
N MET A 155 -15.82 1.65 9.37
CA MET A 155 -16.20 2.38 10.57
C MET A 155 -16.89 3.69 10.23
N ALA A 156 -16.37 4.45 9.27
CA ALA A 156 -17.00 5.66 8.77
C ALA A 156 -18.42 5.41 8.25
N LEU A 157 -18.62 4.33 7.47
CA LEU A 157 -19.92 3.97 6.90
C LEU A 157 -20.96 3.55 7.95
N LYS A 158 -20.52 3.19 9.16
CA LYS A 158 -21.42 2.89 10.28
C LYS A 158 -21.75 4.11 11.14
N LEU A 159 -20.98 5.19 11.01
CA LEU A 159 -21.07 6.38 11.87
C LEU A 159 -21.61 7.62 11.13
N GLY A 160 -21.48 7.67 9.80
CA GLY A 160 -21.94 8.78 8.97
C GLY A 160 -22.90 8.33 7.87
N GLU A 161 -23.71 9.27 7.39
CA GLU A 161 -24.62 9.05 6.26
C GLU A 161 -23.87 8.98 4.93
N TYR A 162 -22.79 9.76 4.81
CA TYR A 162 -21.91 9.81 3.64
C TYR A 162 -20.46 9.64 4.07
N VAL A 163 -19.70 8.87 3.29
CA VAL A 163 -18.26 8.69 3.48
C VAL A 163 -17.55 9.03 2.18
N VAL A 164 -16.74 10.09 2.23
CA VAL A 164 -15.82 10.42 1.16
C VAL A 164 -14.48 9.76 1.46
N THR A 165 -13.96 9.01 0.49
CA THR A 165 -12.66 8.36 0.54
C THR A 165 -11.97 8.52 -0.81
N GLU A 166 -10.66 8.32 -0.84
CA GLU A 166 -9.85 8.46 -2.06
C GLU A 166 -8.92 7.26 -2.27
N ALA A 167 -8.33 7.20 -3.46
CA ALA A 167 -7.28 6.27 -3.83
C ALA A 167 -6.16 7.04 -4.56
N GLY A 168 -4.91 6.63 -4.37
CA GLY A 168 -3.74 7.33 -4.93
C GLY A 168 -3.58 7.17 -6.44
N PHE A 169 -2.91 8.16 -7.07
CA PHE A 169 -2.76 8.29 -8.53
C PHE A 169 -4.09 8.54 -9.28
N GLY A 170 -4.11 8.30 -10.60
CA GLY A 170 -5.31 8.46 -11.43
C GLY A 170 -6.27 7.28 -11.31
N ALA A 171 -7.43 7.38 -11.97
CA ALA A 171 -8.44 6.33 -11.93
C ALA A 171 -8.01 5.02 -12.64
N ASP A 172 -6.98 5.09 -13.48
CA ASP A 172 -6.31 3.96 -14.12
C ASP A 172 -5.52 3.07 -13.13
N LEU A 173 -5.13 3.61 -11.96
CA LEU A 173 -4.42 2.87 -10.92
C LEU A 173 -5.20 2.83 -9.60
N GLY A 174 -5.49 3.99 -9.04
CA GLY A 174 -6.11 4.10 -7.72
C GLY A 174 -7.54 3.59 -7.71
N ALA A 175 -8.38 4.10 -8.63
CA ALA A 175 -9.78 3.72 -8.68
C ALA A 175 -9.95 2.26 -9.11
N GLU A 176 -9.22 1.79 -10.12
CA GLU A 176 -9.18 0.36 -10.49
C GLU A 176 -8.87 -0.52 -9.27
N LYS A 177 -7.77 -0.27 -8.56
CA LYS A 177 -7.41 -1.09 -7.37
C LYS A 177 -8.39 -0.91 -6.21
N PHE A 178 -9.00 0.26 -6.06
CA PHE A 178 -10.06 0.45 -5.08
C PHE A 178 -11.27 -0.44 -5.39
N LEU A 179 -11.71 -0.49 -6.63
CA LEU A 179 -12.87 -1.26 -7.08
C LEU A 179 -12.56 -2.75 -7.16
N ASP A 180 -11.47 -3.11 -7.82
CA ASP A 180 -11.13 -4.50 -8.08
C ASP A 180 -10.47 -5.17 -6.87
N ILE A 181 -9.72 -4.48 -6.02
CA ILE A 181 -9.09 -5.12 -4.84
C ILE A 181 -9.85 -4.80 -3.56
N LYS A 182 -9.95 -3.52 -3.19
CA LYS A 182 -10.49 -3.13 -1.90
C LYS A 182 -11.98 -3.46 -1.80
N CYS A 183 -12.81 -3.11 -2.79
CA CYS A 183 -14.25 -3.41 -2.77
C CYS A 183 -14.52 -4.91 -2.78
N ARG A 184 -13.85 -5.67 -3.64
CA ARG A 184 -13.96 -7.14 -3.68
C ARG A 184 -13.65 -7.80 -2.33
N LEU A 185 -12.57 -7.41 -1.66
CA LEU A 185 -12.17 -8.00 -0.38
C LEU A 185 -13.03 -7.55 0.81
N SER A 186 -13.58 -6.33 0.74
CA SER A 186 -14.33 -5.71 1.83
C SER A 186 -15.84 -5.87 1.72
N GLY A 187 -16.37 -6.11 0.52
CA GLY A 187 -17.80 -6.03 0.20
C GLY A 187 -18.33 -4.60 0.14
N LEU A 188 -17.45 -3.60 -0.07
CA LEU A 188 -17.88 -2.21 -0.29
C LEU A 188 -18.46 -2.06 -1.70
N SER A 189 -19.43 -1.16 -1.86
CA SER A 189 -20.05 -0.81 -3.14
C SER A 189 -20.18 0.71 -3.19
N PRO A 190 -19.36 1.42 -3.99
CA PRO A 190 -19.45 2.88 -4.10
C PRO A 190 -20.77 3.32 -4.72
N ASP A 191 -21.41 4.34 -4.14
CA ASP A 191 -22.65 4.92 -4.68
C ASP A 191 -22.39 6.00 -5.73
N ALA A 192 -21.21 6.64 -5.70
CA ALA A 192 -20.79 7.65 -6.65
C ALA A 192 -19.25 7.77 -6.68
N VAL A 193 -18.71 8.26 -7.79
CA VAL A 193 -17.29 8.53 -7.99
C VAL A 193 -17.10 10.00 -8.38
N VAL A 194 -16.15 10.66 -7.72
CA VAL A 194 -15.72 12.02 -8.09
C VAL A 194 -14.38 11.95 -8.80
N ILE A 195 -14.33 12.41 -10.05
CA ILE A 195 -13.08 12.48 -10.83
C ILE A 195 -12.60 13.93 -10.80
N VAL A 196 -11.48 14.16 -10.11
CA VAL A 196 -10.88 15.50 -10.00
C VAL A 196 -10.01 15.77 -11.23
N ALA A 197 -10.20 16.92 -11.86
CA ALA A 197 -9.37 17.40 -12.95
C ALA A 197 -9.08 18.89 -12.80
N THR A 198 -8.08 19.42 -13.51
CA THR A 198 -7.86 20.87 -13.57
C THR A 198 -7.52 21.29 -15.00
N ALA A 199 -7.88 22.51 -15.39
CA ALA A 199 -7.56 23.03 -16.71
C ALA A 199 -6.05 23.01 -17.01
N ARG A 200 -5.19 23.19 -16.00
CA ARG A 200 -3.73 23.09 -16.16
C ARG A 200 -3.27 21.66 -16.40
N ALA A 201 -3.81 20.67 -15.69
CA ALA A 201 -3.46 19.27 -15.91
C ALA A 201 -3.90 18.81 -17.31
N LEU A 202 -5.09 19.19 -17.75
CA LEU A 202 -5.57 18.89 -19.10
C LEU A 202 -4.68 19.53 -20.17
N LYS A 203 -4.32 20.82 -20.05
CA LYS A 203 -3.36 21.45 -20.99
C LYS A 203 -1.99 20.75 -21.01
N LEU A 204 -1.53 20.23 -19.88
CA LEU A 204 -0.29 19.44 -19.81
C LEU A 204 -0.42 18.14 -20.62
N HIS A 205 -1.56 17.43 -20.49
CA HIS A 205 -1.87 16.27 -21.34
C HIS A 205 -1.99 16.63 -22.82
N GLY A 206 -2.42 17.85 -23.14
CA GLY A 206 -2.42 18.41 -24.49
C GLY A 206 -1.05 18.86 -25.02
N GLY A 207 0.03 18.67 -24.25
CA GLY A 207 1.40 18.93 -24.67
C GLY A 207 2.00 20.28 -24.25
N VAL A 208 1.29 21.07 -23.43
CA VAL A 208 1.84 22.35 -22.93
C VAL A 208 2.89 22.08 -21.87
N ALA A 209 4.05 22.73 -21.99
CA ALA A 209 5.13 22.60 -21.00
C ALA A 209 4.68 23.14 -19.62
N LYS A 210 5.21 22.54 -18.55
CA LYS A 210 4.84 22.88 -17.16
C LYS A 210 4.97 24.37 -16.84
N ALA A 211 5.94 25.06 -17.45
CA ALA A 211 6.18 26.48 -17.24
C ALA A 211 5.07 27.39 -17.84
N ASP A 212 4.35 26.92 -18.85
CA ASP A 212 3.43 27.74 -19.65
C ASP A 212 1.95 27.49 -19.32
N LEU A 213 1.66 26.68 -18.28
CA LEU A 213 0.31 26.24 -17.94
C LEU A 213 -0.63 27.35 -17.46
N ASN A 214 -0.13 28.53 -17.12
CA ASN A 214 -0.96 29.65 -16.66
C ASN A 214 -1.59 30.45 -17.82
N ASN A 215 -1.03 30.35 -19.03
CA ASN A 215 -1.58 31.02 -20.21
C ASN A 215 -2.83 30.28 -20.70
N GLU A 216 -3.85 31.02 -21.12
CA GLU A 216 -5.01 30.44 -21.80
C GLU A 216 -4.56 29.70 -23.06
N ASN A 217 -5.07 28.49 -23.26
CA ASN A 217 -4.81 27.68 -24.45
C ASN A 217 -5.93 26.64 -24.60
N ILE A 218 -6.94 26.98 -25.39
CA ILE A 218 -8.13 26.14 -25.60
C ILE A 218 -7.80 24.92 -26.45
N ASP A 219 -6.98 25.07 -27.49
CA ASP A 219 -6.58 23.96 -28.37
C ASP A 219 -5.86 22.85 -27.60
N ALA A 220 -4.97 23.21 -26.67
CA ALA A 220 -4.31 22.23 -25.80
C ALA A 220 -5.27 21.62 -24.78
N LEU A 221 -6.25 22.38 -24.28
CA LEU A 221 -7.26 21.86 -23.38
C LEU A 221 -8.12 20.80 -24.08
N GLU A 222 -8.57 21.08 -25.32
CA GLU A 222 -9.35 20.17 -26.14
C GLU A 222 -8.56 18.88 -26.46
N LYS A 223 -7.27 18.99 -26.79
CA LYS A 223 -6.41 17.80 -26.99
C LYS A 223 -6.23 16.99 -25.69
N GLY A 224 -6.07 17.67 -24.57
CA GLY A 224 -5.82 17.03 -23.28
C GLY A 224 -7.04 16.40 -22.62
N ILE A 225 -8.25 16.82 -23.02
CA ILE A 225 -9.51 16.34 -22.43
C ILE A 225 -9.71 14.84 -22.64
N GLU A 226 -9.08 14.25 -23.68
CA GLU A 226 -9.12 12.81 -23.97
C GLU A 226 -8.70 11.97 -22.76
N ASN A 227 -7.74 12.44 -21.95
CA ASN A 227 -7.35 11.76 -20.72
C ASN A 227 -8.51 11.67 -19.71
N LEU A 228 -9.20 12.79 -19.47
CA LEU A 228 -10.35 12.83 -18.56
C LEU A 228 -11.52 12.00 -19.10
N LEU A 229 -11.82 12.13 -20.40
CA LEU A 229 -12.88 11.36 -21.04
C LEU A 229 -12.66 9.86 -20.86
N LYS A 230 -11.42 9.37 -20.99
CA LYS A 230 -11.12 7.96 -20.78
C LYS A 230 -11.33 7.52 -19.34
N HIS A 231 -10.98 8.36 -18.36
CA HIS A 231 -11.25 8.06 -16.95
C HIS A 231 -12.75 8.05 -16.64
N VAL A 232 -13.53 8.96 -17.23
CA VAL A 232 -14.99 8.97 -17.11
C VAL A 232 -15.58 7.70 -17.71
N GLU A 233 -15.21 7.35 -18.94
CA GLU A 233 -15.65 6.13 -19.65
C GLU A 233 -15.37 4.87 -18.82
N ASN A 234 -14.17 4.73 -18.27
CA ASN A 234 -13.83 3.60 -17.41
C ASN A 234 -14.79 3.49 -16.22
N ILE A 235 -15.10 4.60 -15.55
CA ILE A 235 -16.00 4.57 -14.38
C ILE A 235 -17.45 4.32 -14.79
N THR A 236 -17.97 5.00 -15.82
CA THR A 236 -19.39 4.96 -16.16
C THR A 236 -19.78 3.76 -17.02
N GLU A 237 -18.92 3.36 -17.95
CA GLU A 237 -19.24 2.30 -18.93
C GLU A 237 -18.66 0.96 -18.52
N VAL A 238 -17.43 0.92 -17.98
CA VAL A 238 -16.79 -0.34 -17.58
C VAL A 238 -17.25 -0.77 -16.19
N TYR A 239 -17.17 0.12 -15.20
CA TYR A 239 -17.61 -0.19 -13.82
C TYR A 239 -19.10 0.06 -13.57
N GLY A 240 -19.80 0.77 -14.47
CA GLY A 240 -21.23 1.05 -14.33
C GLY A 240 -21.58 1.97 -13.15
N LEU A 241 -20.63 2.79 -12.69
CA LEU A 241 -20.81 3.65 -11.52
C LEU A 241 -21.17 5.09 -11.91
N PRO A 242 -22.04 5.78 -11.15
CA PRO A 242 -22.28 7.21 -11.34
C PRO A 242 -21.00 8.02 -11.14
N ALA A 243 -20.68 8.89 -12.08
CA ALA A 243 -19.49 9.75 -12.03
C ALA A 243 -19.87 11.23 -12.10
N VAL A 244 -19.15 12.06 -11.34
CA VAL A 244 -19.16 13.53 -11.46
C VAL A 244 -17.73 14.04 -11.57
N VAL A 245 -17.50 15.02 -12.44
CA VAL A 245 -16.20 15.66 -12.58
C VAL A 245 -16.14 16.91 -11.69
N ALA A 246 -15.09 17.03 -10.89
CA ALA A 246 -14.78 18.23 -10.12
C ALA A 246 -13.58 18.96 -10.75
N ILE A 247 -13.77 20.23 -11.12
CA ILE A 247 -12.77 21.09 -11.80
C ILE A 247 -12.15 22.11 -10.84
#